data_AF-A0A5B8JRB0-F1
#
_entry.id   AF-A0A5B8JRB0-F1
#
_cell.length_a   1.000
_cell.length_b   1.000
_cell.length_c   1.000
_cell.angle_alpha   90.00
_cell.angle_beta   90.00
_cell.angle_gamma   90.00
#
_symmetry.space_group_name_H-M   'P 1'
#
loop_
_entity.id
_entity.type
_entity.pdbx_description
1 polymer ?
#
loop_
_entity_poly.entity_id
_entity_poly.type
_entity_poly.pdbx_seq_one_letter_code
_entity_poly.pdbx_strand_id
1 'polypeptide(L)'
;MRKALIAALSAVVVPAALLGTAGPAQAGPPPVGPAAAAPVTPEQAAAGKRLAAAGTVTIKNRYNDRCLQARGDVAGSEARLVNCDVNDPRQQWDVAWV
;
A
#
# COMPACT_ATOMS: atom_id res chain seq x y z
N MET A 1 -59.74 39.35 15.64
CA MET A 1 -60.70 38.35 16.16
C MET A 1 -60.12 36.95 15.94
N ARG A 2 -60.33 36.08 16.93
CA ARG A 2 -59.87 34.69 17.12
C ARG A 2 -59.73 33.83 15.84
N LYS A 3 -58.67 33.02 15.77
CA LYS A 3 -58.75 31.54 15.89
C LYS A 3 -57.36 30.89 15.91
N ALA A 4 -57.16 30.04 16.92
CA ALA A 4 -56.03 29.15 17.12
C ALA A 4 -56.17 27.86 16.28
N LEU A 5 -55.05 27.16 16.06
CA LEU A 5 -54.88 25.70 15.83
C LEU A 5 -53.36 25.48 15.65
N ILE A 6 -52.58 25.17 16.69
CA ILE A 6 -52.29 23.84 17.26
C ILE A 6 -51.76 22.81 16.23
N ALA A 7 -50.47 22.49 16.42
CA ALA A 7 -49.75 21.22 16.23
C ALA A 7 -49.62 20.57 14.85
N ALA A 8 -48.36 20.39 14.44
CA ALA A 8 -47.83 19.04 14.21
C ALA A 8 -46.29 19.11 14.27
N LEU A 9 -45.71 18.62 15.36
CA LEU A 9 -44.31 18.20 15.39
C LEU A 9 -44.18 17.02 14.42
N SER A 10 -43.59 17.27 13.26
CA SER A 10 -43.17 16.20 12.37
C SER A 10 -42.02 15.46 13.05
N ALA A 11 -42.37 14.34 13.70
CA ALA A 11 -41.42 13.36 14.17
C ALA A 11 -40.57 12.90 12.98
N VAL A 12 -39.30 13.31 12.96
CA VAL A 12 -38.30 12.73 12.07
C VAL A 12 -38.09 11.30 12.56
N VAL A 13 -38.75 10.36 11.88
CA VAL A 13 -38.48 8.93 12.01
C VAL A 13 -37.10 8.71 11.42
N VAL A 14 -36.08 8.73 12.28
CA VAL A 14 -34.73 8.28 11.93
C VAL A 14 -34.83 6.76 11.71
N PRO A 15 -34.53 6.24 10.51
CA PRO A 15 -34.46 4.80 10.34
C PRO A 15 -33.28 4.26 11.16
N ALA A 16 -33.59 3.51 12.22
CA ALA A 16 -32.64 2.77 13.04
C ALA A 16 -32.11 1.53 12.28
N ALA A 17 -31.45 1.74 11.14
CA ALA A 17 -31.00 0.66 10.26
C ALA A 17 -29.58 0.88 9.71
N LEU A 18 -28.71 1.57 10.45
CA LEU A 18 -27.27 1.58 10.20
C LEU A 18 -26.50 1.12 11.45
N LEU A 19 -26.94 0.01 12.03
CA LEU A 19 -26.03 -0.86 12.78
C LEU A 19 -25.21 -1.62 11.75
N GLY A 20 -24.21 -0.94 11.18
CA GLY A 20 -23.15 -1.61 10.46
C GLY A 20 -22.53 -2.62 11.41
N THR A 21 -22.72 -3.90 11.10
CA THR A 21 -22.00 -4.98 11.75
C THR A 21 -20.53 -4.71 11.55
N ALA A 22 -19.85 -4.26 12.60
CA ALA A 22 -18.40 -4.30 12.66
C ALA A 22 -18.00 -5.74 12.37
N GLY A 23 -17.56 -6.02 11.15
CA GLY A 23 -16.97 -7.30 10.81
C GLY A 23 -15.82 -7.57 11.79
N PRO A 24 -15.57 -8.83 12.16
CA PRO A 24 -14.44 -9.13 13.02
C PRO A 24 -13.19 -8.53 12.37
N ALA A 25 -12.49 -7.67 13.12
CA ALA A 25 -11.18 -7.21 12.75
C ALA A 25 -10.32 -8.47 12.59
N GLN A 26 -10.08 -8.87 11.35
CA GLN A 26 -9.19 -9.98 11.04
C GLN A 26 -7.81 -9.49 11.45
N ALA A 27 -7.38 -9.87 12.67
CA ALA A 27 -6.02 -9.71 13.11
C ALA A 27 -5.15 -10.31 11.99
N GLY A 28 -4.38 -9.45 11.32
CA GLY A 28 -3.40 -9.91 10.36
C GLY A 28 -2.51 -10.95 11.02
N PRO A 29 -1.98 -11.91 10.25
CA PRO A 29 -1.02 -12.86 10.80
C PRO A 29 0.05 -12.09 11.58
N PRO A 30 0.45 -12.56 12.77
CA PRO A 30 1.49 -11.90 13.54
C PRO A 30 2.72 -11.71 12.65
N PRO A 31 3.46 -10.59 12.77
CA PRO A 31 4.67 -10.38 11.99
C PRO A 31 5.58 -11.58 12.22
N VAL A 32 5.73 -12.39 11.16
CA VAL A 32 6.63 -13.53 11.19
C VAL A 32 8.01 -12.90 11.37
N GLY A 33 8.70 -13.26 12.46
CA GLY A 33 10.09 -12.86 12.67
C GLY A 33 10.92 -13.17 11.42
N PRO A 34 12.09 -12.53 11.22
CA PRO A 34 12.84 -12.66 9.98
C PRO A 34 13.03 -14.15 9.65
N ALA A 35 12.31 -14.61 8.63
CA ALA A 35 12.49 -15.96 8.14
C ALA A 35 13.97 -16.06 7.77
N ALA A 36 14.65 -17.11 8.26
CA ALA A 36 16.00 -17.40 7.81
C ALA A 36 15.97 -17.42 6.28
N ALA A 37 16.64 -16.45 5.66
CA ALA A 37 16.65 -16.34 4.22
C ALA A 37 17.16 -17.68 3.66
N ALA A 38 16.37 -18.31 2.80
CA ALA A 38 16.79 -19.54 2.16
C ALA A 38 18.16 -19.32 1.49
N PRO A 39 19.08 -20.29 1.53
CA PRO A 39 20.37 -20.15 0.90
C PRO A 39 20.18 -19.87 -0.60
N VAL A 40 20.85 -18.81 -1.07
CA VAL A 40 20.78 -18.39 -2.47
C VAL A 40 21.39 -19.48 -3.35
N THR A 41 20.65 -19.97 -4.33
CA THR A 41 21.19 -20.95 -5.29
C THR A 41 22.21 -20.28 -6.22
N PRO A 42 23.16 -21.04 -6.80
CA PRO A 42 24.10 -20.49 -7.78
C PRO A 42 23.41 -19.79 -8.96
N GLU A 43 22.23 -20.28 -9.37
CA GLU A 43 21.41 -19.67 -10.42
C GLU A 43 20.85 -18.30 -10.00
N GLN A 44 20.32 -18.19 -8.78
CA GLN A 44 19.83 -16.93 -8.23
C GLN A 44 20.95 -15.90 -8.08
N ALA A 45 22.14 -16.33 -7.64
CA ALA A 45 23.32 -15.47 -7.55
C ALA A 45 23.77 -14.99 -8.94
N ALA A 46 23.74 -15.85 -9.96
CA ALA A 46 24.06 -15.46 -11.33
C ALA A 46 23.03 -14.48 -11.92
N ALA A 47 21.74 -14.67 -11.63
CA ALA A 47 20.68 -13.74 -12.02
C ALA A 47 20.86 -12.37 -11.35
N GLY A 48 21.18 -12.35 -10.04
CA GLY A 48 21.49 -11.12 -9.30
C GLY A 48 22.65 -10.35 -9.90
N LYS A 49 23.74 -11.05 -10.25
CA LYS A 49 24.90 -10.42 -10.93
C LYS A 49 24.56 -9.84 -12.30
N ARG A 50 23.71 -10.51 -13.09
CA ARG A 50 23.25 -10.00 -14.39
C ARG A 50 22.38 -8.75 -14.23
N LEU A 51 21.50 -8.74 -13.22
CA LEU A 51 20.65 -7.59 -12.93
C LEU A 51 21.50 -6.40 -12.46
N ALA A 52 22.51 -6.63 -11.63
CA ALA A 52 23.46 -5.61 -11.21
C ALA A 52 24.27 -5.04 -12.39
N ALA A 53 24.65 -5.89 -13.35
CA ALA A 53 25.36 -5.45 -14.56
C ALA A 53 24.46 -4.72 -15.57
N ALA A 54 23.14 -4.92 -15.52
CA ALA A 54 22.19 -4.25 -16.41
C ALA A 54 21.99 -2.76 -16.08
N GLY A 55 22.49 -2.32 -14.91
CA GLY A 55 22.40 -0.94 -14.45
C GLY A 55 21.06 -0.66 -13.75
N THR A 56 20.47 0.47 -14.08
CA THR A 56 19.30 1.00 -13.39
C THR A 56 18.01 0.28 -13.79
N VAL A 57 17.19 -0.09 -12.82
CA VAL A 57 15.94 -0.83 -13.01
C VAL A 57 14.75 -0.12 -12.38
N THR A 58 13.55 -0.49 -12.81
CA THR A 58 12.30 -0.16 -12.14
C THR A 58 11.68 -1.41 -11.54
N ILE A 59 11.24 -1.32 -10.28
CA ILE A 59 10.62 -2.43 -9.57
C ILE A 59 9.09 -2.28 -9.61
N LYS A 60 8.42 -3.14 -10.38
CA LYS A 60 6.96 -3.13 -10.55
C LYS A 60 6.31 -4.24 -9.72
N ASN A 61 5.32 -3.87 -8.92
CA ASN A 61 4.49 -4.82 -8.17
C ASN A 61 3.49 -5.49 -9.11
N ARG A 62 3.58 -6.81 -9.25
CA ARG A 62 2.70 -7.62 -10.11
C ARG A 62 1.22 -7.61 -9.68
N TYR A 63 0.92 -7.36 -8.41
CA TYR A 63 -0.45 -7.40 -7.89
C TYR A 63 -1.30 -6.20 -8.33
N ASN A 64 -0.70 -5.01 -8.39
CA ASN A 64 -1.43 -3.75 -8.65
C ASN A 64 -0.79 -2.88 -9.73
N ASP A 65 0.21 -3.40 -10.44
CA ASP A 65 0.93 -2.73 -11.51
C ASP A 65 1.60 -1.39 -11.12
N ARG A 66 1.84 -1.16 -9.82
CA ARG A 66 2.48 0.05 -9.29
C ARG A 66 3.99 -0.12 -9.13
N CYS A 67 4.74 0.97 -9.29
CA CYS A 67 6.19 0.97 -9.20
C CYS A 67 6.68 1.48 -7.84
N LEU A 68 7.79 0.92 -7.35
CA LEU A 68 8.46 1.35 -6.13
C LEU A 68 9.13 2.71 -6.35
N GLN A 69 8.86 3.67 -5.46
CA GLN A 69 9.40 5.02 -5.50
C GLN A 69 9.96 5.44 -4.15
N ALA A 70 11.13 6.05 -4.14
CA ALA A 70 11.70 6.70 -2.96
C ALA A 70 10.92 7.99 -2.63
N ARG A 71 10.50 8.16 -1.37
CA ARG A 71 9.79 9.37 -0.91
C ARG A 71 10.71 10.55 -0.62
N GLY A 72 12.01 10.30 -0.45
CA GLY A 72 13.03 11.30 -0.18
C GLY A 72 14.41 10.82 -0.62
N ASP A 73 15.38 11.72 -0.53
CA ASP A 73 16.78 11.55 -0.94
C ASP A 73 17.74 11.37 0.25
N VAL A 74 17.20 11.23 1.46
CA VAL A 74 17.96 11.02 2.69
C VAL A 74 17.79 9.60 3.25
N ALA A 75 18.81 9.11 3.95
CA ALA A 75 18.76 7.83 4.64
C ALA A 75 17.58 7.75 5.62
N GLY A 76 16.89 6.61 5.64
CA GLY A 76 15.68 6.39 6.45
C GLY A 76 14.38 6.89 5.81
N SER A 77 14.43 7.48 4.61
CA SER A 77 13.22 7.80 3.86
C SER A 77 12.42 6.55 3.50
N GLU A 78 11.10 6.65 3.55
CA GLU A 78 10.19 5.57 3.17
C GLU A 78 10.22 5.32 1.65
N ALA A 79 9.94 4.09 1.25
CA ALA A 79 9.56 3.75 -0.11
C ALA A 79 8.05 3.51 -0.19
N ARG A 80 7.43 3.89 -1.30
CA ARG A 80 6.00 3.68 -1.54
C ARG A 80 5.74 3.13 -2.93
N LEU A 81 4.55 2.59 -3.14
CA LEU A 81 4.07 2.21 -4.47
C LEU A 81 3.29 3.37 -5.10
N VAL A 82 3.63 3.72 -6.34
CA VAL A 82 2.99 4.79 -7.14
C VAL A 82 2.72 4.33 -8.57
N ASN A 83 2.06 5.15 -9.37
CA ASN A 83 1.94 4.87 -10.80
C ASN A 83 3.33 4.88 -11.42
N CYS A 84 3.58 3.91 -12.30
CA CYS A 84 4.86 3.79 -12.99
C CYS A 84 5.09 4.99 -13.89
N ASP A 85 6.24 5.63 -13.75
CA ASP A 85 6.72 6.70 -14.63
C ASP A 85 8.20 6.45 -14.95
N VAL A 86 8.46 6.14 -16.22
CA VAL A 86 9.82 5.85 -16.71
C VAL A 86 10.75 7.06 -16.64
N ASN A 87 10.20 8.27 -16.56
CA ASN A 87 10.97 9.50 -16.48
C ASN A 87 11.22 9.95 -15.04
N ASP A 88 10.62 9.30 -14.03
CA ASP A 88 10.84 9.65 -12.62
C ASP A 88 12.09 8.93 -12.08
N PRO A 89 13.20 9.64 -11.82
CA PRO A 89 14.42 9.04 -11.32
C PRO A 89 14.26 8.46 -9.90
N ARG A 90 13.20 8.81 -9.16
CA ARG A 90 12.94 8.20 -7.84
C ARG A 90 12.36 6.79 -7.94
N GLN A 91 12.00 6.35 -9.15
CA GLN A 91 11.55 4.99 -9.46
C GLN A 91 12.67 4.14 -10.09
N GLN A 92 13.87 4.71 -10.20
CA GLN A 92 15.05 4.12 -10.78
C GLN A 92 15.99 3.65 -9.67
N TRP A 93 16.34 2.36 -9.71
CA TRP A 93 17.09 1.69 -8.65
C TRP A 93 18.31 1.00 -9.24
N ASP A 94 19.46 1.21 -8.63
CA ASP A 94 20.64 0.39 -8.92
C ASP A 94 20.61 -0.86 -8.05
N VAL A 95 20.79 -2.03 -8.68
CA VAL A 95 20.83 -3.30 -7.96
C VAL A 95 22.28 -3.63 -7.66
N ALA A 96 22.70 -3.49 -6.40
CA ALA A 96 24.00 -3.96 -5.94
C ALA A 96 23.86 -5.35 -5.31
N TRP A 97 24.62 -6.31 -5.81
CA TRP A 97 24.75 -7.62 -5.15
C TRP A 97 25.91 -7.53 -4.14
N VAL A 98 25.59 -7.48 -2.85
CA VAL A 98 26.56 -7.38 -1.74
C VAL A 98 26.78 -8.72 -1.05
#